data_AF-A0A971WFS8-F1
#
_entry.id   AF-A0A971WFS8-F1
#
_cell.length_a   1.000
_cell.length_b   1.000
_cell.length_c   1.000
_cell.angle_alpha   90.00
_cell.angle_beta   90.00
_cell.angle_gamma   90.00
#
_symmetry.space_group_name_H-M   'P 1'
#
loop_
_entity.id
_entity.type
_entity.pdbx_description
1 polymer ?
#
loop_
_entity_poly.entity_id
_entity_poly.type
_entity_poly.pdbx_seq_one_letter_code
_entity_poly.pdbx_strand_id
1 'polypeptide(L)'
;KLIARLYDESDEIIKRTLKFRENNLSLDEYEIGEFKTELEIISDESGYLESIDFKEILYTLRDMDTEFVLKIDIGAFVSRNQAIATLHYNEDLMDEKLMNILLKKFSIERERIAYNDYRFSIQKITDIALRALSPGINDPNTAIHCINILGVLLGKLGEIKGRYTVIKDENSKSQIGYEDFHFREDLYFAFYQIVHYGKKDISVVLALLNALKIISMSASSEKVAEIKDFGDYVYQNSINNFSHMFDIEMIKKAQGLI
;
A
#
# COMPACT_ATOMS: atom_id res chain seq x y z
N LYS A 1 -8.47 -16.59 -18.02
CA LYS A 1 -9.45 -15.47 -17.98
C LYS A 1 -8.76 -14.25 -17.33
N LEU A 2 -9.14 -13.02 -17.68
CA LEU A 2 -8.43 -11.79 -17.27
C LEU A 2 -8.19 -11.68 -15.76
N ILE A 3 -9.22 -11.92 -14.94
CA ILE A 3 -9.17 -11.81 -13.48
C ILE A 3 -8.11 -12.76 -12.88
N ALA A 4 -8.02 -14.01 -13.35
CA ALA A 4 -7.01 -14.96 -12.88
C ALA A 4 -5.58 -14.48 -13.18
N ARG A 5 -5.35 -13.88 -14.35
CA ARG A 5 -4.04 -13.31 -14.70
C ARG A 5 -3.67 -12.14 -13.80
N LEU A 6 -4.63 -11.27 -13.47
CA LEU A 6 -4.40 -10.15 -12.56
C LEU A 6 -4.15 -10.64 -11.13
N TYR A 7 -4.80 -11.72 -10.69
CA TYR A 7 -4.46 -12.37 -9.43
C TYR A 7 -3.00 -12.83 -9.43
N ASP A 8 -2.57 -13.59 -10.45
CA ASP A 8 -1.19 -14.09 -10.53
C ASP A 8 -0.16 -12.94 -10.57
N GLU A 9 -0.43 -11.88 -11.35
CA GLU A 9 0.40 -10.67 -11.40
C GLU A 9 0.49 -10.00 -10.02
N SER A 10 -0.66 -9.78 -9.36
CA SER A 10 -0.71 -9.13 -8.04
C SER A 10 -0.02 -9.96 -6.97
N ASP A 11 -0.22 -11.27 -6.98
CA ASP A 11 0.40 -12.20 -6.03
C ASP A 11 1.93 -12.18 -6.15
N GLU A 12 2.46 -12.18 -7.37
CA GLU A 12 3.91 -12.09 -7.58
C GLU A 12 4.50 -10.77 -7.12
N ILE A 13 3.80 -9.64 -7.32
CA ILE A 13 4.27 -8.33 -6.82
C ILE A 13 4.23 -8.31 -5.28
N ILE A 14 3.13 -8.77 -4.67
CA ILE A 14 3.01 -8.85 -3.20
C ILE A 14 4.11 -9.73 -2.60
N LYS A 15 4.41 -10.89 -3.20
CA LYS A 15 5.53 -11.75 -2.76
C LYS A 15 6.88 -11.03 -2.80
N ARG A 16 7.13 -10.18 -3.81
CA ARG A 16 8.36 -9.38 -3.87
C ARG A 16 8.39 -8.35 -2.75
N THR A 17 7.27 -7.68 -2.47
CA THR A 17 7.15 -6.73 -1.35
C THR A 17 7.41 -7.43 -0.01
N LEU A 18 6.78 -8.58 0.23
CA LEU A 18 6.99 -9.38 1.44
C LEU A 18 8.46 -9.78 1.58
N LYS A 19 9.05 -10.34 0.51
CA LYS A 19 10.46 -10.74 0.50
C LYS A 19 11.41 -9.56 0.73
N PHE A 20 11.10 -8.38 0.18
CA PHE A 20 11.90 -7.17 0.42
C PHE A 20 11.88 -6.81 1.90
N ARG A 21 10.72 -6.83 2.55
CA ARG A 21 10.59 -6.55 3.99
C ARG A 21 11.23 -7.62 4.86
N GLU A 22 11.09 -8.90 4.53
CA GLU A 22 11.73 -10.01 5.26
C GLU A 22 13.25 -9.92 5.30
N ASN A 23 13.87 -9.35 4.26
CA ASN A 23 15.32 -9.18 4.18
C ASN A 23 15.82 -7.91 4.88
N ASN A 24 14.93 -7.10 5.47
CA ASN A 24 15.25 -5.83 6.10
C ASN A 24 14.60 -5.73 7.48
N LEU A 25 15.02 -4.76 8.28
CA LEU A 25 14.41 -4.52 9.59
C LEU A 25 13.06 -3.83 9.39
N SER A 26 11.98 -4.42 9.94
CA SER A 26 10.64 -3.82 9.93
C SER A 26 10.33 -3.20 11.29
N LEU A 27 9.84 -1.95 11.31
CA LEU A 27 9.51 -1.19 12.52
C LEU A 27 8.12 -0.55 12.41
N ASP A 28 7.42 -0.37 13.53
CA ASP A 28 6.17 0.39 13.58
C ASP A 28 6.38 1.90 13.49
N GLU A 29 7.50 2.37 14.06
CA GLU A 29 7.91 3.76 14.09
C GLU A 29 9.39 3.86 13.72
N TYR A 30 9.76 4.94 13.04
CA TYR A 30 11.15 5.23 12.68
C TYR A 30 11.54 6.58 13.28
N GLU A 31 12.43 6.55 14.27
CA GLU A 31 13.00 7.75 14.88
C GLU A 31 14.31 8.10 14.20
N ILE A 32 14.41 9.35 13.75
CA ILE A 32 15.63 9.88 13.15
C ILE A 32 16.65 10.13 14.27
N GLY A 33 17.91 9.72 14.03
CA GLY A 33 19.01 9.97 14.95
C GLY A 33 19.35 11.45 15.16
N GLU A 34 20.33 11.72 16.02
CA GLU A 34 20.83 13.09 16.22
C GLU A 34 21.79 13.50 15.10
N PHE A 35 21.28 14.28 14.15
CA PHE A 35 22.06 14.86 13.05
C PHE A 35 22.09 16.39 13.13
N LYS A 36 23.21 16.99 12.70
CA LYS A 36 23.38 18.45 12.70
C LYS A 36 22.67 19.14 11.53
N THR A 37 22.52 18.43 10.41
CA THR A 37 22.08 19.00 9.15
C THR A 37 21.08 18.06 8.46
N GLU A 38 20.15 18.64 7.72
CA GLU A 38 19.24 17.93 6.83
C GLU A 38 19.25 18.56 5.43
N LEU A 39 19.05 17.74 4.41
CA LEU A 39 19.01 18.13 3.00
C LEU A 39 17.83 17.46 2.31
N GLU A 40 16.92 18.26 1.77
CA GLU A 40 15.81 17.72 0.97
C GLU A 40 16.27 17.32 -0.43
N ILE A 41 15.86 16.12 -0.84
CA ILE A 41 16.01 15.67 -2.22
C ILE A 41 14.75 16.08 -2.97
N ILE A 42 14.89 17.06 -3.86
CA ILE A 42 13.77 17.69 -4.57
C ILE A 42 13.73 17.17 -6.00
N SER A 43 12.61 16.58 -6.41
CA SER A 43 12.44 16.06 -7.77
C SER A 43 12.47 17.19 -8.80
N ASP A 44 13.22 16.99 -9.89
CA ASP A 44 13.26 17.85 -11.07
C ASP A 44 12.33 17.36 -12.20
N GLU A 45 11.51 16.34 -11.95
CA GLU A 45 10.61 15.70 -12.91
C GLU A 45 9.17 15.60 -12.40
N SER A 46 8.24 15.34 -13.32
CA SER A 46 6.84 15.06 -13.01
C SER A 46 6.45 13.71 -13.63
N GLY A 47 5.89 12.81 -12.83
CA GLY A 47 5.51 11.46 -13.27
C GLY A 47 5.23 10.53 -12.10
N TYR A 48 5.16 9.23 -12.36
CA TYR A 48 4.97 8.19 -11.36
C TYR A 48 6.31 7.61 -10.93
N LEU A 49 6.56 7.50 -9.63
CA LEU A 49 7.74 6.79 -9.12
C LEU A 49 7.63 5.30 -9.45
N GLU A 50 8.50 4.78 -10.32
CA GLU A 50 8.50 3.37 -10.73
C GLU A 50 9.43 2.52 -9.85
N SER A 51 10.61 3.05 -9.51
CA SER A 51 11.60 2.33 -8.70
C SER A 51 12.58 3.26 -8.00
N ILE A 52 13.19 2.74 -6.93
CA ILE A 52 14.23 3.38 -6.13
C ILE A 52 15.41 2.41 -6.05
N ASP A 53 16.61 2.86 -6.41
CA ASP A 53 17.83 2.05 -6.26
C ASP A 53 18.44 2.23 -4.87
N PHE A 54 17.87 1.52 -3.89
CA PHE A 54 18.31 1.56 -2.49
C PHE A 54 19.79 1.19 -2.32
N LYS A 55 20.30 0.24 -3.11
CA LYS A 55 21.69 -0.22 -3.02
C LYS A 55 22.65 0.87 -3.45
N GLU A 56 22.34 1.53 -4.56
CA GLU A 56 23.15 2.62 -5.07
C GLU A 56 23.08 3.89 -4.19
N ILE A 57 21.95 4.13 -3.52
CA ILE A 57 21.84 5.19 -2.50
C ILE A 57 22.79 4.90 -1.35
N LEU A 58 22.71 3.71 -0.74
CA LEU A 58 23.60 3.30 0.35
C LEU A 58 25.07 3.33 -0.07
N TYR A 59 25.39 2.85 -1.27
CA TYR A 59 26.73 2.89 -1.83
C TYR A 59 27.27 4.33 -1.97
N THR A 60 26.42 5.26 -2.41
CA THR A 60 26.77 6.68 -2.56
C THR A 60 27.09 7.32 -1.20
N LEU A 61 26.39 6.89 -0.14
CA LEU A 61 26.50 7.45 1.21
C LEU A 61 27.44 6.65 2.13
N ARG A 62 28.08 5.58 1.65
CA ARG A 62 28.76 4.57 2.49
C ARG A 62 29.87 5.11 3.40
N ASP A 63 30.52 6.19 2.99
CA ASP A 63 31.65 6.79 3.68
C ASP A 63 31.21 7.89 4.67
N MET A 64 29.89 8.10 4.81
CA MET A 64 29.26 9.11 5.63
C MET A 64 28.40 8.47 6.73
N ASP A 65 28.18 9.20 7.82
CA ASP A 65 27.23 8.85 8.88
C ASP A 65 25.88 9.53 8.59
N THR A 66 24.93 8.80 8.00
CA THR A 66 23.70 9.38 7.45
C THR A 66 22.43 8.57 7.68
N GLU A 67 21.30 9.26 7.72
CA GLU A 67 19.97 8.67 7.60
C GLU A 67 19.23 9.26 6.41
N PHE A 68 18.84 8.40 5.47
CA PHE A 68 18.11 8.78 4.28
C PHE A 68 16.64 8.38 4.42
N VAL A 69 15.76 9.36 4.62
CA VAL A 69 14.33 9.13 4.87
C VAL A 69 13.54 9.36 3.60
N LEU A 70 12.88 8.31 3.11
CA LEU A 70 12.00 8.40 1.96
C LEU A 70 10.64 9.00 2.34
N LYS A 71 10.15 9.92 1.50
CA LYS A 71 8.86 10.62 1.70
C LYS A 71 7.77 10.19 0.71
N ILE A 72 8.11 9.33 -0.25
CA ILE A 72 7.20 8.91 -1.32
C ILE A 72 7.21 7.39 -1.51
N ASP A 73 6.06 6.86 -1.90
CA ASP A 73 5.88 5.46 -2.22
C ASP A 73 6.03 5.18 -3.71
N ILE A 74 6.49 3.96 -4.04
CA ILE A 74 6.39 3.43 -5.41
C ILE A 74 4.93 3.53 -5.88
N GLY A 75 4.73 4.06 -7.09
CA GLY A 75 3.43 4.31 -7.68
C GLY A 75 2.85 5.71 -7.42
N ALA A 76 3.44 6.50 -6.53
CA ALA A 76 3.01 7.86 -6.25
C ALA A 76 3.28 8.78 -7.46
N PHE A 77 2.36 9.70 -7.73
CA PHE A 77 2.58 10.76 -8.72
C PHE A 77 3.38 11.89 -8.07
N VAL A 78 4.61 12.07 -8.53
CA VAL A 78 5.55 13.10 -8.11
C VAL A 78 5.41 14.31 -9.02
N SER A 79 5.40 15.51 -8.44
CA SER A 79 5.51 16.77 -9.17
C SER A 79 6.93 17.31 -9.15
N ARG A 80 7.31 18.02 -10.22
CA ARG A 80 8.51 18.85 -10.22
C ARG A 80 8.48 19.78 -9.00
N ASN A 81 9.63 19.94 -8.36
CA ASN A 81 9.86 20.70 -7.12
C ASN A 81 9.21 20.10 -5.86
N GLN A 82 8.80 18.83 -5.89
CA GLN A 82 8.35 18.10 -4.70
C GLN A 82 9.55 17.44 -4.00
N ALA A 83 9.64 17.58 -2.68
CA ALA A 83 10.58 16.82 -1.87
C ALA A 83 10.19 15.33 -1.86
N ILE A 84 11.11 14.45 -2.25
CA ILE A 84 10.89 13.00 -2.36
C ILE A 84 11.64 12.20 -1.29
N ALA A 85 12.67 12.79 -0.69
CA ALA A 85 13.41 12.23 0.43
C ALA A 85 14.09 13.36 1.23
N THR A 86 14.59 13.02 2.41
CA THR A 86 15.49 13.87 3.20
C THR A 86 16.73 13.09 3.60
N LEU A 87 17.90 13.67 3.42
CA LEU A 87 19.18 13.17 3.91
C LEU A 87 19.54 13.90 5.21
N HIS A 88 19.72 13.17 6.29
CA HIS A 88 20.22 13.65 7.58
C HIS A 88 21.68 13.24 7.74
N TYR A 89 22.57 14.17 8.12
CA TYR A 89 24.02 13.93 8.17
C TYR A 89 24.72 14.91 9.12
N ASN A 90 25.97 14.58 9.49
CA ASN A 90 26.74 15.31 10.51
C ASN A 90 27.90 16.14 9.96
N GLU A 91 28.28 15.92 8.70
CA GLU A 91 29.36 16.67 8.04
C GLU A 91 28.88 18.02 7.51
N ASP A 92 29.79 19.00 7.39
CA ASP A 92 29.53 20.25 6.64
C ASP A 92 29.59 19.96 5.13
N LEU A 93 28.65 19.17 4.64
CA LEU A 93 28.45 18.92 3.22
C LEU A 93 27.44 19.94 2.69
N MET A 94 27.87 20.74 1.72
CA MET A 94 26.96 21.52 0.87
C MET A 94 27.34 21.22 -0.57
N ASP A 95 26.80 20.12 -1.10
CA ASP A 95 27.15 19.66 -2.43
C ASP A 95 25.91 19.41 -3.28
N GLU A 96 25.56 20.38 -4.13
CA GLU A 96 24.56 20.21 -5.20
C GLU A 96 24.84 18.97 -6.04
N LYS A 97 26.10 18.56 -6.16
CA LYS A 97 26.48 17.34 -6.87
C LYS A 97 25.96 16.08 -6.17
N LEU A 98 25.97 16.03 -4.84
CA LEU A 98 25.43 14.88 -4.09
C LEU A 98 23.93 14.76 -4.32
N MET A 99 23.17 15.86 -4.24
CA MET A 99 21.75 15.87 -4.56
C MET A 99 21.48 15.32 -5.97
N ASN A 100 22.22 15.82 -6.97
CA ASN A 100 22.09 15.36 -8.36
C ASN A 100 22.44 13.88 -8.55
N ILE A 101 23.34 13.32 -7.75
CA ILE A 101 23.67 11.88 -7.78
C ILE A 101 22.54 11.07 -7.16
N LEU A 102 22.00 11.51 -6.02
CA LEU A 102 20.91 10.83 -5.32
C LEU A 102 19.61 10.88 -6.12
N LEU A 103 19.30 12.00 -6.78
CA LEU A 103 18.12 12.14 -7.64
C LEU A 103 18.09 11.10 -8.77
N LYS A 104 19.25 10.79 -9.35
CA LYS A 104 19.37 9.76 -10.40
C LYS A 104 19.10 8.33 -9.93
N LYS A 105 18.87 8.12 -8.63
CA LYS A 105 18.52 6.81 -8.05
C LYS A 105 17.01 6.58 -7.97
N PHE A 106 16.22 7.59 -8.34
CA PHE A 106 14.77 7.49 -8.50
C PHE A 106 14.43 7.41 -9.98
N SER A 107 13.60 6.46 -10.36
CA SER A 107 13.04 6.36 -11.72
C SER A 107 11.61 6.89 -11.69
N ILE A 108 11.39 8.01 -12.40
CA ILE A 108 10.09 8.68 -12.51
C ILE A 108 9.64 8.58 -13.96
N GLU A 109 8.49 7.94 -14.18
CA GLU A 109 8.00 7.61 -15.51
C GLU A 109 6.66 8.30 -15.81
N ARG A 110 6.34 8.47 -17.09
CA ARG A 110 5.07 9.13 -17.49
C ARG A 110 3.84 8.28 -17.24
N GLU A 111 4.01 6.96 -17.28
CA GLU A 111 2.93 5.99 -17.12
C GLU A 111 3.12 5.20 -15.84
N ARG A 112 2.02 4.96 -15.13
CA ARG A 112 2.03 4.08 -13.95
C ARG A 112 1.94 2.62 -14.41
N ILE A 113 2.90 1.81 -14.00
CA ILE A 113 2.89 0.37 -14.25
C ILE A 113 2.88 -0.42 -12.94
N ALA A 114 2.38 -1.65 -12.99
CA ALA A 114 2.22 -2.47 -11.78
C ALA A 114 3.51 -3.21 -11.36
N TYR A 115 4.61 -3.10 -12.11
CA TYR A 115 5.77 -3.99 -11.98
C TYR A 115 6.34 -4.10 -10.55
N ASN A 116 6.36 -2.97 -9.82
CA ASN A 116 6.75 -2.87 -8.40
C ASN A 116 5.64 -2.28 -7.51
N ASP A 117 4.43 -2.08 -8.05
CA ASP A 117 3.35 -1.34 -7.41
C ASP A 117 2.16 -2.29 -7.16
N TYR A 118 2.14 -2.90 -5.97
CA TYR A 118 1.05 -3.80 -5.57
C TYR A 118 -0.28 -3.05 -5.43
N ARG A 119 -0.26 -1.75 -5.09
CA ARG A 119 -1.49 -0.96 -4.97
C ARG A 119 -2.15 -0.79 -6.32
N PHE A 120 -1.37 -0.59 -7.38
CA PHE A 120 -1.90 -0.50 -8.73
C PHE A 120 -2.37 -1.84 -9.28
N SER A 121 -1.72 -2.96 -8.95
CA SER A 121 -2.20 -4.29 -9.34
C SER A 121 -3.54 -4.62 -8.67
N ILE A 122 -3.69 -4.28 -7.37
CA ILE A 122 -4.96 -4.33 -6.63
C ILE A 122 -6.02 -3.42 -7.27
N GLN A 123 -5.67 -2.17 -7.59
CA GLN A 123 -6.59 -1.22 -8.21
C GLN A 123 -7.17 -1.74 -9.52
N LYS A 124 -6.38 -2.43 -10.36
CA LYS A 124 -6.88 -3.04 -11.60
C LYS A 124 -8.00 -4.06 -11.34
N ILE A 125 -7.95 -4.79 -10.22
CA ILE A 125 -9.00 -5.76 -9.82
C ILE A 125 -10.22 -5.01 -9.30
N THR A 126 -10.01 -3.97 -8.48
CA THR A 126 -11.07 -3.07 -8.01
C THR A 126 -11.82 -2.43 -9.19
N ASP A 127 -11.12 -1.95 -10.22
CA ASP A 127 -11.74 -1.36 -11.41
C ASP A 127 -12.65 -2.34 -12.17
N ILE A 128 -12.31 -3.63 -12.18
CA ILE A 128 -13.18 -4.67 -12.77
C ILE A 128 -14.43 -4.85 -11.92
N ALA A 129 -14.31 -4.88 -10.58
CA ALA A 129 -15.45 -4.94 -9.68
C ALA A 129 -16.38 -3.73 -9.89
N LEU A 130 -15.81 -2.53 -10.03
CA LEU A 130 -16.57 -1.29 -10.25
C LEU A 130 -17.28 -1.27 -11.59
N ARG A 131 -16.63 -1.75 -12.66
CA ARG A 131 -17.29 -1.91 -13.96
C ARG A 131 -18.47 -2.89 -13.85
N ALA A 132 -18.29 -4.01 -13.15
CA ALA A 132 -19.35 -4.98 -12.94
C ALA A 132 -20.54 -4.39 -12.15
N LEU A 133 -20.28 -3.57 -11.13
CA LEU A 133 -21.31 -2.88 -10.34
C LEU A 133 -21.91 -1.64 -11.01
N SER A 134 -21.38 -1.23 -12.17
CA SER A 134 -21.90 -0.03 -12.85
C SER A 134 -23.35 -0.24 -13.28
N PRO A 135 -24.19 0.82 -13.30
CA PRO A 135 -25.61 0.70 -13.65
C PRO A 135 -25.88 0.06 -15.02
N GLY A 136 -24.93 0.16 -15.96
CA GLY A 136 -25.04 -0.40 -17.30
C GLY A 136 -24.74 -1.90 -17.39
N ILE A 137 -24.02 -2.48 -16.41
CA ILE A 137 -23.67 -3.91 -16.39
C ILE A 137 -24.47 -4.63 -15.31
N ASN A 138 -24.42 -4.14 -14.07
CA ASN A 138 -25.11 -4.69 -12.91
C ASN A 138 -24.90 -6.22 -12.73
N ASP A 139 -23.63 -6.64 -12.74
CA ASP A 139 -23.19 -8.03 -12.55
C ASP A 139 -22.53 -8.22 -11.17
N PRO A 140 -23.32 -8.47 -10.10
CA PRO A 140 -22.79 -8.67 -8.76
C PRO A 140 -21.92 -9.93 -8.65
N ASN A 141 -22.12 -10.97 -9.48
CA ASN A 141 -21.31 -12.19 -9.40
C ASN A 141 -19.85 -11.93 -9.80
N THR A 142 -19.63 -11.14 -10.85
CA THR A 142 -18.27 -10.72 -11.22
C THR A 142 -17.64 -9.84 -10.15
N ALA A 143 -18.41 -8.90 -9.57
CA ALA A 143 -17.93 -8.07 -8.46
C ALA A 143 -17.53 -8.90 -7.23
N ILE A 144 -18.35 -9.87 -6.83
CA ILE A 144 -18.08 -10.81 -5.74
C ILE A 144 -16.81 -11.62 -6.01
N HIS A 145 -16.60 -12.07 -7.25
CA HIS A 145 -15.38 -12.78 -7.61
C HIS A 145 -14.13 -11.90 -7.41
N CYS A 146 -14.18 -10.64 -7.83
CA CYS A 146 -13.11 -9.67 -7.57
C CYS A 146 -12.91 -9.42 -6.07
N ILE A 147 -13.99 -9.23 -5.30
CA ILE A 147 -13.92 -9.00 -3.84
C ILE A 147 -13.25 -10.18 -3.12
N ASN A 148 -13.58 -11.42 -3.49
CA ASN A 148 -12.95 -12.60 -2.90
C ASN A 148 -11.45 -12.65 -3.20
N ILE A 149 -11.04 -12.30 -4.42
CA ILE A 149 -9.63 -12.21 -4.81
C ILE A 149 -8.91 -11.11 -4.02
N LEU A 150 -9.53 -9.94 -3.90
CA LEU A 150 -9.00 -8.84 -3.10
C LEU A 150 -8.82 -9.27 -1.64
N GLY A 151 -9.79 -9.99 -1.05
CA GLY A 151 -9.68 -10.56 0.29
C GLY A 151 -8.46 -11.47 0.48
N VAL A 152 -8.18 -12.33 -0.50
CA VAL A 152 -6.99 -13.22 -0.46
C VAL A 152 -5.69 -12.41 -0.59
N LEU A 153 -5.62 -11.44 -1.50
CA LEU A 153 -4.41 -10.63 -1.72
C LEU A 153 -4.12 -9.72 -0.51
N LEU A 154 -5.14 -9.04 0.01
CA LEU A 154 -5.03 -8.20 1.20
C LEU A 154 -4.80 -9.02 2.47
N GLY A 155 -5.23 -10.28 2.52
CA GLY A 155 -4.91 -11.19 3.62
C GLY A 155 -3.42 -11.44 3.75
N LYS A 156 -2.71 -11.58 2.61
CA LYS A 156 -1.24 -11.69 2.58
C LYS A 156 -0.56 -10.40 3.04
N LEU A 157 -1.10 -9.24 2.66
CA LEU A 157 -0.59 -7.96 3.13
C LEU A 157 -0.87 -7.75 4.62
N GLY A 158 -1.99 -8.27 5.14
CA GLY A 158 -2.32 -8.20 6.57
C GLY A 158 -1.33 -8.94 7.48
N GLU A 159 -0.55 -9.90 6.95
CA GLU A 159 0.52 -10.59 7.68
C GLU A 159 1.73 -9.67 7.97
N ILE A 160 1.87 -8.57 7.22
CA ILE A 160 2.98 -7.64 7.36
C ILE A 160 2.95 -6.98 8.74
N LYS A 161 4.12 -6.94 9.37
CA LYS A 161 4.39 -6.21 10.62
C LYS A 161 5.17 -4.93 10.34
N GLY A 162 4.97 -3.94 11.20
CA GLY A 162 5.61 -2.64 11.04
C GLY A 162 5.04 -1.84 9.87
N ARG A 163 5.37 -0.55 9.87
CA ARG A 163 5.07 0.42 8.81
C ARG A 163 6.31 0.80 8.02
N TYR A 164 7.46 0.80 8.68
CA TYR A 164 8.74 1.19 8.14
C TYR A 164 9.59 -0.03 7.78
N THR A 165 10.28 0.06 6.66
CA THR A 165 11.44 -0.77 6.31
C THR A 165 12.70 0.05 6.54
N VAL A 166 13.63 -0.48 7.33
CA VAL A 166 14.97 0.07 7.51
C VAL A 166 15.98 -0.77 6.74
N ILE A 167 16.62 -0.13 5.76
CA ILE A 167 17.57 -0.77 4.83
C ILE A 167 18.97 -0.30 5.22
N LYS A 168 19.86 -1.25 5.48
CA LYS A 168 21.23 -0.98 5.95
C LYS A 168 22.26 -1.66 5.04
N ASP A 169 23.46 -1.11 5.03
CA ASP A 169 24.66 -1.81 4.59
C ASP A 169 25.51 -2.14 5.82
N GLU A 170 25.85 -3.41 6.02
CA GLU A 170 26.63 -3.89 7.17
C GLU A 170 28.00 -3.21 7.29
N ASN A 171 28.53 -2.67 6.19
CA ASN A 171 29.83 -2.02 6.13
C ASN A 171 29.76 -0.50 6.25
N SER A 172 28.58 0.06 6.49
CA SER A 172 28.32 1.49 6.49
C SER A 172 27.55 1.92 7.74
N LYS A 173 27.72 3.19 8.13
CA LYS A 173 26.86 3.82 9.14
C LYS A 173 25.58 4.40 8.54
N SER A 174 25.48 4.44 7.22
CA SER A 174 24.32 4.95 6.52
C SER A 174 23.17 3.95 6.50
N GLN A 175 21.95 4.46 6.71
CA GLN A 175 20.72 3.67 6.62
C GLN A 175 19.62 4.43 5.90
N ILE A 176 18.67 3.70 5.31
CA ILE A 176 17.47 4.25 4.70
C ILE A 176 16.26 3.92 5.58
N GLY A 177 15.50 4.93 5.98
CA GLY A 177 14.17 4.76 6.56
C GLY A 177 13.10 4.93 5.48
N TYR A 178 12.22 3.93 5.32
CA TYR A 178 11.18 3.96 4.30
C TYR A 178 9.83 3.55 4.90
N GLU A 179 8.88 4.48 4.99
CA GLU A 179 7.50 4.17 5.37
C GLU A 179 6.72 3.59 4.18
N ASP A 180 6.94 2.32 3.86
CA ASP A 180 6.42 1.71 2.63
C ASP A 180 5.08 0.98 2.78
N PHE A 181 4.52 0.95 3.99
CA PHE A 181 3.34 0.15 4.28
C PHE A 181 2.26 0.86 5.11
N HIS A 182 1.07 0.99 4.49
CA HIS A 182 -0.05 1.80 4.98
C HIS A 182 -1.36 0.98 4.93
N PHE A 183 -1.45 -0.08 5.74
CA PHE A 183 -2.50 -1.09 5.60
C PHE A 183 -3.94 -0.54 5.65
N ARG A 184 -4.23 0.42 6.54
CA ARG A 184 -5.54 1.10 6.62
C ARG A 184 -5.93 1.73 5.28
N GLU A 185 -4.98 2.37 4.63
CA GLU A 185 -5.17 3.05 3.35
C GLU A 185 -5.33 2.02 2.23
N ASP A 186 -4.53 0.95 2.26
CA ASP A 186 -4.64 -0.15 1.29
C ASP A 186 -6.03 -0.81 1.35
N LEU A 187 -6.55 -1.09 2.55
CA LEU A 187 -7.92 -1.57 2.75
C LEU A 187 -8.95 -0.57 2.21
N TYR A 188 -8.78 0.71 2.55
CA TYR A 188 -9.70 1.76 2.15
C TYR A 188 -9.76 1.87 0.63
N PHE A 189 -8.64 2.09 -0.05
CA PHE A 189 -8.60 2.28 -1.50
C PHE A 189 -9.02 1.03 -2.28
N ALA A 190 -8.76 -0.18 -1.76
CA ALA A 190 -9.23 -1.41 -2.40
C ALA A 190 -10.76 -1.54 -2.42
N PHE A 191 -11.46 -1.11 -1.37
CA PHE A 191 -12.87 -1.43 -1.17
C PHE A 191 -13.85 -0.25 -1.14
N TYR A 192 -13.43 0.99 -0.83
CA TYR A 192 -14.38 2.08 -0.53
C TYR A 192 -15.39 2.35 -1.66
N GLN A 193 -14.95 2.29 -2.91
CA GLN A 193 -15.85 2.48 -4.06
C GLN A 193 -16.79 1.29 -4.23
N ILE A 194 -16.30 0.06 -4.01
CA ILE A 194 -17.11 -1.16 -4.06
C ILE A 194 -18.22 -1.08 -2.99
N VAL A 195 -17.89 -0.61 -1.78
CA VAL A 195 -18.88 -0.30 -0.74
C VAL A 195 -19.88 0.72 -1.26
N HIS A 196 -19.41 1.87 -1.79
CA HIS A 196 -20.28 2.94 -2.26
C HIS A 196 -21.30 2.48 -3.32
N TYR A 197 -20.85 1.76 -4.34
CA TYR A 197 -21.69 1.30 -5.45
C TYR A 197 -22.47 0.02 -5.12
N GLY A 198 -21.92 -0.83 -4.25
CA GLY A 198 -22.50 -2.13 -3.89
C GLY A 198 -23.41 -2.13 -2.65
N LYS A 199 -23.48 -1.05 -1.87
CA LYS A 199 -24.21 -0.98 -0.58
C LYS A 199 -25.70 -1.33 -0.62
N LYS A 200 -26.33 -1.37 -1.79
CA LYS A 200 -27.74 -1.75 -1.98
C LYS A 200 -27.93 -3.19 -2.45
N ASP A 201 -26.85 -3.89 -2.74
CA ASP A 201 -26.87 -5.30 -3.11
C ASP A 201 -26.34 -6.13 -1.93
N ILE A 202 -27.23 -6.89 -1.29
CA ILE A 202 -26.88 -7.69 -0.12
C ILE A 202 -25.76 -8.69 -0.42
N SER A 203 -25.71 -9.27 -1.62
CA SER A 203 -24.71 -10.26 -1.98
C SER A 203 -23.31 -9.65 -2.03
N VAL A 204 -23.21 -8.40 -2.49
CA VAL A 204 -21.96 -7.63 -2.50
C VAL A 204 -21.55 -7.23 -1.09
N VAL A 205 -22.49 -6.76 -0.26
CA VAL A 205 -22.22 -6.40 1.14
C VAL A 205 -21.71 -7.60 1.93
N LEU A 206 -22.35 -8.76 1.81
CA LEU A 206 -21.90 -9.97 2.48
C LEU A 206 -20.53 -10.45 1.96
N ALA A 207 -20.26 -10.30 0.66
CA ALA A 207 -18.94 -10.62 0.11
C ALA A 207 -17.83 -9.71 0.67
N LEU A 208 -18.09 -8.41 0.83
CA LEU A 208 -17.15 -7.48 1.45
C LEU A 208 -16.84 -7.88 2.90
N LEU A 209 -17.86 -8.15 3.70
CA LEU A 209 -17.69 -8.60 5.08
C LEU A 209 -16.95 -9.94 5.17
N ASN A 210 -17.25 -10.87 4.26
CA ASN A 210 -16.53 -12.15 4.19
C ASN A 210 -15.06 -11.96 3.76
N ALA A 211 -14.77 -11.04 2.85
CA ALA A 211 -13.40 -10.72 2.48
C ALA A 211 -12.61 -10.15 3.67
N LEU A 212 -13.21 -9.26 4.47
CA LEU A 212 -12.59 -8.74 5.69
C LEU A 212 -12.34 -9.84 6.73
N LYS A 213 -13.27 -10.78 6.87
CA LYS A 213 -13.05 -11.98 7.70
C LYS A 213 -11.89 -12.84 7.20
N ILE A 214 -11.74 -13.01 5.89
CA ILE A 214 -10.60 -13.73 5.32
C ILE A 214 -9.30 -13.00 5.65
N ILE A 215 -9.29 -11.67 5.52
CA ILE A 215 -8.13 -10.84 5.85
C ILE A 215 -7.79 -10.96 7.35
N SER A 216 -8.79 -10.96 8.24
CA SER A 216 -8.55 -11.06 9.69
C SER A 216 -8.00 -12.41 10.15
N MET A 217 -8.18 -13.48 9.37
CA MET A 217 -7.66 -14.82 9.71
C MET A 217 -6.14 -14.93 9.60
N SER A 218 -5.50 -14.14 8.72
CA SER A 218 -4.05 -14.12 8.53
C SER A 218 -3.40 -12.84 9.08
N ALA A 219 -4.19 -11.84 9.47
CA ALA A 219 -3.67 -10.56 9.93
C ALA A 219 -2.79 -10.67 11.17
N SER A 220 -1.72 -9.89 11.19
CA SER A 220 -0.95 -9.64 12.41
C SER A 220 -1.83 -8.96 13.45
N SER A 221 -1.51 -9.14 14.74
CA SER A 221 -2.30 -8.56 15.85
C SER A 221 -2.43 -7.04 15.77
N GLU A 222 -1.42 -6.37 15.19
CA GLU A 222 -1.39 -4.92 14.97
C GLU A 222 -2.48 -4.46 14.00
N LYS A 223 -2.90 -5.31 13.05
CA LYS A 223 -3.83 -4.95 11.97
C LYS A 223 -5.28 -5.29 12.25
N VAL A 224 -5.57 -6.09 13.26
CA VAL A 224 -6.94 -6.51 13.62
C VAL A 224 -7.86 -5.31 13.87
N ALA A 225 -7.36 -4.27 14.56
CA ALA A 225 -8.16 -3.06 14.82
C ALA A 225 -8.52 -2.32 13.53
N GLU A 226 -7.58 -2.18 12.58
CA GLU A 226 -7.82 -1.52 11.29
C GLU A 226 -8.86 -2.28 10.44
N ILE A 227 -8.84 -3.62 10.48
CA ILE A 227 -9.80 -4.47 9.75
C ILE A 227 -11.20 -4.34 10.36
N LYS A 228 -11.29 -4.33 11.70
CA LYS A 228 -12.56 -4.16 12.41
C LYS A 228 -13.17 -2.79 12.16
N ASP A 229 -12.36 -1.73 12.24
CA ASP A 229 -12.76 -0.37 11.89
C ASP A 229 -13.34 -0.30 10.47
N PHE A 230 -12.68 -0.97 9.51
CA PHE A 230 -13.17 -1.00 8.14
C PHE A 230 -14.44 -1.85 7.98
N GLY A 231 -14.57 -2.96 8.72
CA GLY A 231 -15.83 -3.71 8.80
C GLY A 231 -16.98 -2.82 9.29
N ASP A 232 -16.75 -2.06 10.36
CA ASP A 232 -17.76 -1.14 10.90
C ASP A 232 -18.13 -0.07 9.88
N TYR A 233 -17.16 0.43 9.10
CA TYR A 233 -17.40 1.30 7.95
C TYR A 233 -18.31 0.64 6.89
N VAL A 234 -18.07 -0.62 6.51
CA VAL A 234 -18.94 -1.36 5.57
C VAL A 234 -20.36 -1.49 6.14
N TYR A 235 -20.48 -1.90 7.40
CA TYR A 235 -21.76 -2.08 8.08
C TYR A 235 -22.57 -0.77 8.10
N GLN A 236 -21.96 0.33 8.57
CA GLN A 236 -22.63 1.62 8.72
C GLN A 236 -23.09 2.20 7.37
N ASN A 237 -22.32 2.00 6.30
CA ASN A 237 -22.68 2.48 4.97
C ASN A 237 -23.75 1.61 4.27
N SER A 238 -23.93 0.37 4.72
CA SER A 238 -24.80 -0.61 4.04
C SER A 238 -26.13 -0.83 4.74
N ILE A 239 -26.14 -0.93 6.07
CA ILE A 239 -27.28 -1.47 6.83
C ILE A 239 -28.60 -0.73 6.59
N ASN A 240 -28.56 0.59 6.47
CA ASN A 240 -29.76 1.42 6.27
C ASN A 240 -30.39 1.28 4.88
N ASN A 241 -29.76 0.55 3.95
CA ASN A 241 -30.33 0.26 2.63
C ASN A 241 -31.24 -0.97 2.64
N PHE A 242 -31.32 -1.73 3.75
CA PHE A 242 -32.09 -2.96 3.85
C PHE A 242 -33.17 -2.83 4.93
N SER A 243 -34.41 -3.19 4.59
CA SER A 243 -35.56 -3.15 5.51
C SER A 243 -36.04 -4.52 5.96
N HIS A 244 -35.68 -5.59 5.22
CA HIS A 244 -36.09 -6.94 5.55
C HIS A 244 -35.25 -7.52 6.70
N MET A 245 -35.90 -8.16 7.68
CA MET A 245 -35.23 -8.67 8.88
C MET A 245 -34.14 -9.70 8.57
N PHE A 246 -34.40 -10.64 7.64
CA PHE A 246 -33.37 -11.60 7.20
C PHE A 246 -32.10 -10.93 6.69
N ASP A 247 -32.21 -9.86 5.90
CA ASP A 247 -31.06 -9.15 5.35
C ASP A 247 -30.23 -8.50 6.46
N ILE A 248 -30.92 -7.81 7.37
CA ILE A 248 -30.32 -7.15 8.55
C ILE A 248 -29.59 -8.18 9.43
N GLU A 249 -30.21 -9.33 9.68
CA GLU A 249 -29.61 -10.40 10.49
C GLU A 249 -28.35 -10.99 9.84
N MET A 250 -28.38 -11.23 8.53
CA MET A 250 -27.21 -11.74 7.80
C MET A 250 -26.04 -10.76 7.84
N ILE A 251 -26.31 -9.46 7.64
CA ILE A 251 -25.28 -8.42 7.70
C ILE A 251 -24.69 -8.32 9.12
N LYS A 252 -25.52 -8.28 10.16
CA LYS A 252 -25.05 -8.25 11.56
C LYS A 252 -24.23 -9.47 11.93
N LYS A 253 -24.67 -10.66 11.50
CA LYS A 253 -23.95 -11.90 11.74
C LYS A 253 -22.59 -11.89 11.05
N ALA A 254 -22.51 -11.45 9.80
CA ALA A 254 -21.26 -11.36 9.07
C ALA A 254 -20.30 -10.35 9.70
N GLN A 255 -20.80 -9.17 10.09
CA GLN A 255 -20.01 -8.13 10.75
C GLN A 255 -19.42 -8.61 12.09
N GLY A 256 -20.20 -9.35 12.89
CA GLY A 256 -19.74 -9.87 14.18
C GLY A 256 -18.70 -10.99 14.11
N LEU A 257 -18.32 -11.44 12.91
CA LEU A 257 -17.27 -12.45 12.68
C LEU A 257 -15.93 -11.84 12.27
N ILE A 258 -15.86 -10.51 12.15
CA ILE A 258 -14.64 -9.74 11.87
C ILE A 258 -14.05 -9.31 13.20
#